data_AF-W9RHL6-F1
#
_entry.id   AF-W9RHL6-F1
#
_cell.length_a   1.000
_cell.length_b   1.000
_cell.length_c   1.000
_cell.angle_alpha   90.00
_cell.angle_beta   90.00
_cell.angle_gamma   90.00
#
_symmetry.space_group_name_H-M   'P 1'
#
loop_
_entity.id
_entity.type
_entity.pdbx_description
1 polymer ?
#
loop_
_entity_poly.entity_id
_entity_poly.type
_entity_poly.pdbx_seq_one_letter_code
_entity_poly.pdbx_strand_id
1 'polypeptide(L)'
;MPCLHSLKITKCHNLEKLPDFLQMTPLQNLSIKKSKILQRNVRKGTGKEWYKIFHVPNIQINKKYVQKNGVWIQKDESDDGETSSSE
;
A
#
# COMPACT_ATOMS: atom_id res chain seq x y z
N MET A 1 -5.22 -23.74 -3.69
CA MET A 1 -4.64 -22.66 -2.86
C MET A 1 -4.66 -21.37 -3.64
N PRO A 2 -5.07 -20.23 -3.06
CA PRO A 2 -5.10 -18.96 -3.78
C PRO A 2 -3.67 -18.54 -4.17
N CYS A 3 -3.41 -18.44 -5.48
CA CYS A 3 -2.10 -18.15 -6.06
C CYS A 3 -1.79 -16.65 -6.19
N LEU A 4 -2.45 -15.79 -5.40
CA LEU A 4 -2.37 -14.35 -5.61
C LEU A 4 -1.04 -13.80 -5.08
N HIS A 5 -0.13 -13.51 -6.02
CA HIS A 5 1.22 -13.06 -5.72
C HIS A 5 1.35 -11.53 -5.69
N SER A 6 0.51 -10.81 -6.45
CA SER A 6 0.52 -9.35 -6.53
C SER A 6 -0.89 -8.78 -6.56
N LEU A 7 -1.10 -7.70 -5.81
CA LEU A 7 -2.34 -6.95 -5.76
C LEU A 7 -2.06 -5.46 -5.98
N LYS A 8 -2.83 -4.85 -6.88
CA LYS A 8 -2.75 -3.42 -7.18
C LYS A 8 -4.13 -2.78 -7.03
N ILE A 9 -4.22 -1.78 -6.17
CA ILE A 9 -5.42 -0.97 -5.92
C ILE A 9 -5.12 0.44 -6.43
N THR A 10 -5.89 0.93 -7.40
CA THR A 10 -5.62 2.20 -8.06
C THR A 10 -6.91 2.98 -8.28
N LYS A 11 -6.92 4.27 -7.90
CA LYS A 11 -8.07 5.19 -8.07
C LYS A 11 -9.37 4.70 -7.37
N CYS A 12 -9.25 3.97 -6.27
CA CYS A 12 -10.40 3.51 -5.48
C CYS A 12 -10.64 4.49 -4.32
N HIS A 13 -11.34 5.59 -4.60
CA HIS A 13 -11.49 6.70 -3.65
C HIS A 13 -12.39 6.37 -2.44
N ASN A 14 -13.39 5.51 -2.65
CA ASN A 14 -14.37 5.10 -1.63
C ASN A 14 -14.00 3.79 -0.92
N LEU A 15 -12.89 3.16 -1.30
CA LEU A 15 -12.47 1.90 -0.68
C LEU A 15 -11.84 2.19 0.68
N GLU A 16 -12.50 1.75 1.75
CA GLU A 16 -12.04 1.99 3.12
C GLU A 16 -11.29 0.79 3.71
N LYS A 17 -11.74 -0.42 3.36
CA LYS A 17 -11.28 -1.66 3.97
C LYS A 17 -10.60 -2.55 2.95
N LEU A 18 -9.67 -3.37 3.44
CA LEU A 18 -9.08 -4.44 2.66
C LEU A 18 -9.90 -5.72 2.83
N PRO A 19 -9.99 -6.57 1.79
CA PRO A 19 -10.59 -7.89 1.93
C PRO A 19 -9.88 -8.74 2.99
N ASP A 20 -10.65 -9.47 3.81
CA ASP A 20 -10.10 -10.23 4.96
C ASP A 20 -9.19 -11.39 4.53
N PHE A 21 -9.44 -11.98 3.35
CA PHE A 21 -8.61 -13.07 2.83
C PHE A 21 -7.15 -12.65 2.58
N LEU A 22 -6.85 -11.35 2.47
CA LEU A 22 -5.48 -10.87 2.27
C LEU A 22 -4.58 -11.21 3.44
N GLN A 23 -5.12 -11.33 4.65
CA GLN A 23 -4.37 -11.77 5.83
C GLN A 23 -3.83 -13.21 5.68
N MET A 24 -4.59 -14.07 5.01
CA MET A 24 -4.23 -15.49 4.82
C MET A 24 -3.52 -15.75 3.48
N THR A 25 -3.48 -14.76 2.60
CA THR A 25 -2.90 -14.90 1.27
C THR A 25 -1.40 -14.60 1.34
N PRO A 26 -0.52 -15.46 0.80
CA PRO A 26 0.93 -15.25 0.77
C PRO A 26 1.33 -14.23 -0.31
N LEU A 27 0.75 -13.03 -0.22
CA LEU A 27 0.93 -11.94 -1.17
C LEU A 27 2.35 -11.40 -1.06
N GLN A 28 3.06 -11.35 -2.19
CA GLN A 28 4.44 -10.83 -2.23
C GLN A 28 4.49 -9.33 -2.51
N ASN A 29 3.51 -8.81 -3.26
CA ASN A 29 3.51 -7.43 -3.74
C ASN A 29 2.15 -6.75 -3.56
N LEU A 30 2.13 -5.62 -2.88
CA LEU A 30 0.97 -4.76 -2.73
C LEU A 30 1.28 -3.34 -3.20
N SER A 31 0.43 -2.79 -4.08
CA SER A 31 0.55 -1.41 -4.56
C SER A 31 -0.76 -0.66 -4.42
N ILE A 32 -0.77 0.41 -3.62
CA ILE A 32 -1.94 1.27 -3.39
C ILE A 32 -1.65 2.67 -3.93
N LYS A 33 -2.40 3.10 -4.95
CA LYS A 33 -2.21 4.38 -5.63
C LYS A 33 -3.52 5.15 -5.73
N LYS A 34 -3.46 6.48 -5.55
CA LYS A 34 -4.61 7.38 -5.73
C LYS A 34 -5.88 6.93 -4.99
N SER A 35 -5.76 6.32 -3.81
CA SER A 35 -6.89 5.75 -3.04
C SER A 35 -6.88 6.32 -1.63
N LYS A 36 -7.30 7.58 -1.49
CA LYS A 36 -7.01 8.43 -0.32
C LYS A 36 -7.48 7.82 1.01
N ILE A 37 -8.69 7.24 1.07
CA ILE A 37 -9.24 6.66 2.31
C ILE A 37 -8.42 5.44 2.70
N LEU A 38 -8.29 4.47 1.80
CA LEU A 38 -7.49 3.27 2.03
C LEU A 38 -6.07 3.58 2.48
N GLN A 39 -5.41 4.57 1.86
CA GLN A 39 -4.05 4.96 2.20
C GLN A 39 -3.88 5.42 3.66
N ARG A 40 -4.90 6.08 4.23
CA ARG A 40 -4.91 6.43 5.65
C ARG A 40 -5.10 5.19 6.51
N ASN A 41 -5.98 4.28 6.07
CA ASN A 41 -6.29 3.06 6.80
C ASN A 41 -5.17 2.02 6.75
N VAL A 42 -4.28 2.06 5.76
CA VAL A 42 -3.11 1.16 5.63
C VAL A 42 -1.80 1.87 6.00
N ARG A 43 -1.85 2.91 6.82
CA ARG A 43 -0.64 3.62 7.28
C ARG A 43 0.13 2.72 8.25
N LYS A 44 1.44 2.57 8.05
CA LYS A 44 2.29 1.73 8.92
C LYS A 44 2.10 2.10 10.39
N GLY A 45 1.83 1.10 11.23
CA GLY A 45 1.72 1.21 12.70
C GLY A 45 0.48 1.94 13.23
N THR A 46 -0.19 2.77 12.43
CA THR A 46 -1.34 3.60 12.87
C THR A 46 -2.62 3.34 12.08
N GLY A 47 -2.51 2.69 10.93
CA GLY A 47 -3.63 2.38 10.05
C GLY A 47 -4.45 1.20 10.57
N LYS A 48 -5.77 1.36 10.59
CA LYS A 48 -6.73 0.34 11.05
C LYS A 48 -6.65 -0.97 10.27
N GLU A 49 -6.27 -0.95 9.00
CA GLU A 49 -6.18 -2.12 8.13
C GLU A 49 -4.74 -2.64 7.97
N TRP A 50 -3.76 -2.04 8.67
CA TRP A 50 -2.34 -2.40 8.54
C TRP A 50 -2.06 -3.88 8.86
N TYR A 51 -2.75 -4.42 9.86
CA TYR A 51 -2.61 -5.82 10.29
C TYR A 51 -3.00 -6.85 9.22
N LYS A 52 -3.69 -6.44 8.15
CA LYS A 52 -4.04 -7.34 7.04
C LYS A 52 -2.93 -7.47 6.00
N ILE A 53 -1.92 -6.61 6.05
CA ILE A 53 -0.88 -6.51 5.01
C ILE A 53 0.53 -6.45 5.55
N PHE A 54 0.74 -6.42 6.87
CA PHE A 54 2.08 -6.30 7.47
C PHE A 54 3.01 -7.46 7.11
N HIS A 55 2.47 -8.62 6.72
CA HIS A 55 3.22 -9.80 6.28
C HIS A 55 3.71 -9.69 4.83
N VAL A 56 3.23 -8.72 4.06
CA VAL A 56 3.59 -8.54 2.65
C VAL A 56 4.99 -7.92 2.55
N PRO A 57 5.97 -8.56 1.87
CA PRO A 57 7.34 -8.08 1.85
C PRO A 57 7.56 -6.83 0.99
N ASN A 58 6.71 -6.59 -0.01
CA ASN A 58 6.80 -5.42 -0.89
C ASN A 58 5.50 -4.61 -0.86
N ILE A 59 5.51 -3.49 -0.13
CA ILE A 59 4.36 -2.59 0.02
C ILE A 59 4.71 -1.22 -0.55
N GLN A 60 3.96 -0.80 -1.57
CA GLN A 60 4.10 0.51 -2.21
C GLN A 60 2.83 1.34 -2.02
N ILE A 61 2.96 2.55 -1.48
CA ILE A 61 1.88 3.51 -1.29
C ILE A 61 2.24 4.81 -2.00
N ASN A 62 1.37 5.30 -2.89
CA ASN A 62 1.60 6.52 -3.70
C ASN A 62 2.98 6.55 -4.39
N LYS A 63 3.34 5.43 -5.02
CA LYS A 63 4.64 5.23 -5.68
C LYS A 63 5.87 5.17 -4.74
N LYS A 64 5.72 5.42 -3.44
CA LYS A 64 6.78 5.30 -2.43
C LYS A 64 6.72 3.91 -1.77
N TYR A 65 7.86 3.25 -1.62
CA TYR A 65 7.92 1.99 -0.88
C TYR A 65 7.88 2.25 0.62
N VAL A 66 7.03 1.53 1.32
CA VAL A 66 6.97 1.49 2.80
C VAL A 66 7.78 0.30 3.31
N GLN A 67 7.77 -0.78 2.54
CA GLN A 67 8.55 -1.99 2.77
C GLN A 67 8.96 -2.56 1.41
N LYS A 68 10.21 -3.03 1.30
CA LYS A 68 10.75 -3.65 0.10
C LYS A 68 11.63 -4.82 0.50
N ASN A 69 11.40 -5.99 -0.09
CA ASN A 69 12.09 -7.24 0.24
C ASN A 69 12.09 -7.54 1.76
N GLY A 70 10.99 -7.25 2.44
CA GLY A 70 10.88 -7.43 3.89
C GLY A 70 11.52 -6.31 4.72
N VAL A 71 12.33 -5.44 4.12
CA VAL A 71 13.03 -4.34 4.81
C VAL A 71 12.15 -3.09 4.83
N TRP A 72 12.00 -2.49 6.02
CA TRP A 72 11.26 -1.26 6.22
C TRP A 72 12.03 -0.05 5.70
N ILE A 73 11.33 0.84 4.99
CA ILE A 73 11.91 2.08 4.50
C ILE A 73 11.43 3.22 5.39
N GLN A 74 12.36 3.86 6.09
CA GLN A 74 12.10 5.12 6.77
C GLN A 74 11.99 6.23 5.72
N LYS A 75 10.99 7.09 5.90
CA LYS A 75 10.72 8.16 4.94
C LYS A 75 11.65 9.31 5.31
N ASP A 76 12.74 9.48 4.58
CA ASP A 76 13.43 10.76 4.58
C ASP A 76 12.47 11.77 3.94
N GLU A 77 12.06 12.78 4.71
CA GLU A 77 11.27 13.90 4.24
C GLU A 77 12.10 14.72 3.27
N SER A 78 12.03 14.41 1.98
CA SER A 78 12.34 15.31 0.86
C SER A 78 12.01 14.59 -0.44
N ASP A 79 10.88 14.93 -1.06
CA ASP A 79 10.74 15.05 -2.51
C ASP A 79 9.30 15.48 -2.77
N ASP A 80 9.08 16.80 -2.65
CA ASP A 80 8.02 17.52 -3.32
C ASP A 80 8.43 17.69 -4.79
N GLY A 81 8.43 16.56 -5.51
CA GLY A 81 8.57 16.54 -6.96
C GLY A 81 7.23 16.92 -7.60
N GLU A 82 7.13 18.20 -7.96
CA GLU A 82 6.12 18.81 -8.83
C GLU A 82 5.55 17.82 -9.86
N THR A 83 4.22 17.68 -9.90
CA THR A 83 3.56 17.22 -11.13
C THR A 83 3.05 18.46 -11.84
N SER A 84 3.89 18.97 -12.75
CA SER A 84 3.43 19.75 -13.89
C SER A 84 2.44 18.90 -14.71
N SER A 85 1.24 19.43 -14.90
CA SER A 85 0.25 19.10 -15.94
C SER A 85 -0.78 20.24 -15.86
N SER A 86 -0.56 21.35 -16.57
CA SER A 86 -1.05 21.55 -17.94
C SER A 86 -2.56 21.41 -18.04
N GLU A 87 -3.25 22.55 -17.95
CA GLU A 87 -4.38 23.00 -18.78
C GLU A 87 -4.42 24.53 -18.74
#